data_AF-A0A3M1NP32-F1
#
_entry.id   AF-A0A3M1NP32-F1
#
_cell.length_a   1.000
_cell.length_b   1.000
_cell.length_c   1.000
_cell.angle_alpha   90.00
_cell.angle_beta   90.00
_cell.angle_gamma   90.00
#
_symmetry.space_group_name_H-M   'P 1'
#
loop_
_entity.id
_entity.type
_entity.pdbx_description
1 polymer ?
#
loop_
_entity_poly.entity_id
_entity_poly.type
_entity_poly.pdbx_seq_one_letter_code
_entity_poly.pdbx_strand_id
1 'polypeptide(L)'
;SAITAPLAAAVTARSLFQREGASDWHEKGWRYRSVWLAVLLVGVGFGLAGLRPIPAIILAQALNGIVLPFVAVFLLLTVNDRVLLGASNLNGKISNVLMSLVVAVTIVLGLTNLLKAAASVFGGPLPGERTILGISAVLALALAWPTFKSVRLRRAGGMQTKSSL
;
A
#
# COMPACT_ATOMS: atom_id res chain seq x y z
N SER A 1 -2.68 -13.58 5.53
CA SER A 1 -3.64 -12.58 6.02
C SER A 1 -4.21 -12.87 7.41
N ALA A 2 -4.27 -14.13 7.87
CA ALA A 2 -4.86 -14.48 9.17
C ALA A 2 -4.12 -13.90 10.40
N ILE A 3 -2.83 -13.58 10.29
CA ILE A 3 -2.05 -12.97 11.38
C ILE A 3 -1.89 -11.45 11.15
N THR A 4 -1.60 -11.05 9.92
CA THR A 4 -1.35 -9.65 9.55
C THR A 4 -2.59 -8.77 9.67
N ALA A 5 -3.78 -9.26 9.29
CA ALA A 5 -5.00 -8.45 9.37
C ALA A 5 -5.45 -8.18 10.81
N PRO A 6 -5.50 -9.17 11.73
CA PRO A 6 -5.80 -8.90 13.13
C PRO A 6 -4.75 -8.03 13.82
N LEU A 7 -3.46 -8.17 13.45
CA LEU A 7 -2.39 -7.33 13.98
C LEU A 7 -2.57 -5.87 13.53
N ALA A 8 -2.82 -5.64 12.24
CA ALA A 8 -3.09 -4.29 11.73
C ALA A 8 -4.31 -3.67 12.42
N ALA A 9 -5.40 -4.42 12.60
CA ALA A 9 -6.58 -3.95 13.32
C ALA A 9 -6.28 -3.58 14.78
N ALA A 10 -5.47 -4.39 15.47
CA ALA A 10 -5.06 -4.12 16.85
C ALA A 10 -4.15 -2.88 16.96
N VAL A 11 -3.23 -2.68 16.00
CA VAL A 11 -2.39 -1.47 15.92
C VAL A 11 -3.24 -0.23 15.63
N THR A 12 -4.20 -0.30 14.71
CA THR A 12 -5.12 0.81 14.42
C THR A 12 -6.01 1.14 15.62
N ALA A 13 -6.55 0.13 16.30
CA ALA A 13 -7.32 0.32 17.52
C ALA A 13 -6.46 0.99 18.61
N ARG A 14 -5.21 0.52 18.79
CA ARG A 14 -4.25 1.19 19.67
C ARG A 14 -4.06 2.66 19.27
N SER A 15 -3.82 2.99 18.01
CA SER A 15 -3.62 4.39 17.60
C SER A 15 -4.84 5.29 17.84
N LEU A 16 -6.06 4.74 17.81
CA LEU A 16 -7.29 5.51 18.02
C LEU A 16 -7.68 5.67 19.50
N PHE A 17 -7.38 4.66 20.32
CA PHE A 17 -7.84 4.59 21.71
C PHE A 17 -6.73 4.76 22.75
N GLN A 18 -5.46 4.78 22.34
CA GLN A 18 -4.35 5.09 23.23
C GLN A 18 -4.35 6.59 23.55
N ARG A 19 -4.83 6.92 24.75
CA ARG A 19 -4.64 8.24 25.37
C ARG A 19 -3.27 8.30 26.05
N GLU A 20 -2.61 9.46 26.01
CA GLU A 20 -1.38 9.71 26.76
C GLU A 20 -1.58 9.33 28.24
N GLY A 21 -0.76 8.39 28.75
CA GLY A 21 -0.80 7.92 30.14
C GLY A 21 -1.51 6.58 30.42
N ALA A 22 -2.19 5.96 29.46
CA ALA A 22 -2.85 4.65 29.67
C ALA A 22 -1.99 3.47 29.19
N SER A 23 -1.49 2.64 30.12
CA SER A 23 -0.64 1.45 29.87
C SER A 23 -1.37 0.25 29.25
N ASP A 24 -2.69 0.30 29.12
CA ASP A 24 -3.54 -0.84 28.79
C ASP A 24 -3.46 -1.29 27.32
N TRP A 25 -2.87 -0.48 26.45
CA TRP A 25 -2.73 -0.72 25.00
C TRP A 25 -1.38 -1.31 24.59
N HIS A 26 -0.57 -1.80 25.54
CA HIS A 26 0.67 -2.51 25.23
C HIS A 26 0.39 -3.77 24.38
N GLU A 27 1.35 -4.21 23.57
CA GLU A 27 1.19 -5.39 22.70
C GLU A 27 0.89 -6.69 23.47
N LYS A 28 1.23 -6.74 24.76
CA LYS A 28 0.89 -7.84 25.69
C LYS A 28 -0.39 -7.57 26.51
N GLY A 29 -0.96 -6.37 26.42
CA GLY A 29 -2.15 -5.95 27.15
C GLY A 29 -3.41 -6.65 26.66
N TRP A 30 -4.35 -6.84 27.58
CA TRP A 30 -5.61 -7.55 27.31
C TRP A 30 -6.40 -6.90 26.17
N ARG A 31 -6.51 -5.56 26.14
CA ARG A 31 -7.27 -4.84 25.10
C ARG A 31 -6.74 -5.08 23.69
N TYR A 32 -5.42 -5.07 23.52
CA TYR A 32 -4.77 -5.35 22.24
C TYR A 32 -5.04 -6.78 21.75
N ARG A 33 -4.91 -7.76 22.65
CA ARG A 33 -5.18 -9.18 22.34
C ARG A 33 -6.66 -9.44 22.10
N SER A 34 -7.57 -8.75 22.78
CA SER A 34 -9.01 -8.88 22.56
C SER A 34 -9.42 -8.43 21.16
N VAL A 35 -8.88 -7.31 20.66
CA VAL A 35 -9.15 -6.87 19.27
C VAL A 35 -8.62 -7.90 18.28
N TRP A 36 -7.38 -8.36 18.47
CA TRP A 36 -6.77 -9.38 17.62
C TRP A 36 -7.58 -10.68 17.61
N LEU A 37 -7.97 -11.18 18.79
CA LEU A 37 -8.74 -12.41 18.94
C LEU A 37 -10.16 -12.27 18.38
N ALA A 38 -10.81 -11.12 18.57
CA ALA A 38 -12.14 -10.86 18.03
C ALA A 38 -12.15 -10.91 16.50
N VAL A 39 -11.20 -10.26 15.84
CA VAL A 39 -11.09 -10.30 14.36
C VAL A 39 -10.84 -11.73 13.88
N LEU A 40 -9.99 -12.49 14.59
CA LEU A 40 -9.70 -13.89 14.25
C LEU A 40 -10.94 -14.77 14.42
N LEU A 41 -11.67 -14.64 15.54
CA LEU A 41 -12.89 -15.40 15.81
C LEU A 41 -13.98 -15.09 14.79
N VAL A 42 -14.13 -13.83 14.37
CA VAL A 42 -15.07 -13.46 13.31
C VAL A 42 -14.68 -14.13 11.98
N GLY A 43 -13.39 -14.09 11.61
CA GLY A 43 -12.91 -14.73 10.39
C GLY A 43 -13.12 -16.25 10.39
N VAL A 44 -12.84 -16.91 11.52
CA VAL A 44 -13.08 -18.35 11.69
C VAL A 44 -14.58 -18.65 11.69
N GLY A 45 -15.40 -17.84 12.35
CA GLY A 45 -16.85 -17.99 12.39
C GLY A 45 -17.50 -17.94 11.00
N PHE A 46 -17.13 -16.97 10.17
CA PHE A 46 -17.57 -16.92 8.77
C PHE A 46 -17.08 -18.13 7.96
N GLY A 47 -15.85 -18.59 8.19
CA GLY A 47 -15.29 -19.77 7.53
C GLY A 47 -16.04 -21.07 7.88
N LEU A 48 -16.37 -21.27 9.16
CA LEU A 48 -17.12 -22.44 9.64
C LEU A 48 -18.59 -22.42 9.22
N ALA A 49 -19.21 -21.23 9.13
CA ALA A 49 -20.58 -21.07 8.67
C ALA A 49 -20.76 -21.31 7.15
N GLY A 50 -19.67 -21.53 6.41
CA GLY A 50 -19.72 -21.71 4.94
C GLY A 50 -20.13 -20.45 4.17
N LEU A 51 -20.35 -19.32 4.86
CA LEU A 51 -20.68 -18.04 4.27
C LEU A 51 -19.44 -17.49 3.58
N ARG A 52 -19.51 -17.33 2.26
CA ARG A 52 -18.46 -16.65 1.48
C ARG A 52 -18.87 -15.19 1.33
N PRO A 53 -18.31 -14.24 2.09
CA PRO A 53 -18.67 -12.83 1.98
C PRO A 53 -18.03 -12.22 0.72
N ILE A 54 -18.47 -12.67 -0.46
CA ILE A 54 -17.95 -12.25 -1.78
C ILE A 54 -17.98 -10.72 -1.91
N PRO A 55 -19.07 -9.99 -1.55
CA PRO A 55 -19.08 -8.53 -1.63
C PRO A 55 -18.02 -7.85 -0.74
N ALA A 56 -17.80 -8.37 0.46
CA ALA A 56 -16.78 -7.82 1.37
C ALA A 56 -15.36 -8.06 0.84
N ILE A 57 -15.11 -9.22 0.23
CA ILE A 57 -13.83 -9.55 -0.42
C ILE A 57 -13.59 -8.61 -1.61
N ILE A 58 -14.60 -8.38 -2.44
CA ILE A 58 -14.51 -7.47 -3.60
C ILE A 58 -14.21 -6.05 -3.16
N LEU A 59 -14.88 -5.54 -2.11
CA LEU A 59 -14.60 -4.22 -1.54
C LEU A 59 -13.17 -4.11 -1.02
N ALA A 60 -12.71 -5.12 -0.27
CA ALA A 60 -11.35 -5.14 0.24
C ALA A 60 -10.31 -5.17 -0.90
N GLN A 61 -10.59 -5.89 -1.99
CA GLN A 61 -9.73 -5.90 -3.18
C GLN A 61 -9.71 -4.55 -3.90
N ALA A 62 -10.85 -3.88 -4.03
CA ALA A 62 -10.91 -2.54 -4.60
C ALA A 62 -10.11 -1.52 -3.78
N LEU A 63 -10.26 -1.54 -2.45
CA LEU A 63 -9.50 -0.69 -1.53
C LEU A 63 -8.00 -0.96 -1.63
N ASN A 64 -7.58 -2.22 -1.55
CA ASN A 64 -6.17 -2.59 -1.69
C ASN A 64 -5.61 -2.21 -3.05
N GLY A 65 -6.43 -2.26 -4.10
CA GLY A 65 -6.03 -1.84 -5.43
C GLY A 65 -5.68 -0.35 -5.53
N ILE A 66 -6.29 0.50 -4.72
CA ILE A 66 -6.02 1.95 -4.70
C ILE A 66 -4.94 2.30 -3.67
N VAL A 67 -4.96 1.67 -2.49
CA VAL A 67 -4.06 1.99 -1.39
C VAL A 67 -2.60 1.65 -1.73
N LEU A 68 -2.34 0.50 -2.36
CA LEU A 68 -0.98 0.07 -2.69
C LEU A 68 -0.21 1.07 -3.58
N PRO A 69 -0.71 1.51 -4.74
CA PRO A 69 -0.01 2.48 -5.57
C PRO A 69 0.14 3.84 -4.89
N PHE A 70 -0.86 4.27 -4.12
CA PHE A 70 -0.78 5.53 -3.36
C PHE A 70 0.38 5.50 -2.36
N VAL A 71 0.47 4.46 -1.54
CA VAL A 71 1.54 4.30 -0.55
C VAL A 71 2.90 4.12 -1.23
N ALA A 72 2.98 3.37 -2.33
CA ALA A 72 4.23 3.17 -3.06
C ALA A 72 4.79 4.48 -3.65
N VAL A 73 3.93 5.32 -4.24
CA VAL A 73 4.32 6.64 -4.75
C VAL A 73 4.75 7.55 -3.60
N PHE A 74 3.99 7.56 -2.50
CA PHE A 74 4.34 8.33 -1.31
C PHE A 74 5.72 7.95 -0.78
N LEU A 75 6.01 6.65 -0.63
CA LEU A 75 7.33 6.17 -0.18
C LEU A 75 8.45 6.54 -1.15
N LEU A 76 8.23 6.43 -2.47
CA LEU A 76 9.22 6.84 -3.47
C LEU A 76 9.57 8.32 -3.36
N LEU A 77 8.57 9.17 -3.05
CA LEU A 77 8.78 10.59 -2.85
C LEU A 77 9.50 10.88 -1.54
N THR A 78 9.02 10.34 -0.43
CA THR A 78 9.59 10.55 0.92
C THR A 78 11.04 10.08 1.00
N VAL A 79 11.35 8.92 0.42
CA VAL A 79 12.72 8.34 0.46
C VAL A 79 13.72 9.09 -0.43
N ASN A 80 13.24 9.91 -1.37
CA ASN A 80 14.07 10.78 -2.20
C ASN A 80 14.06 12.26 -1.76
N ASP A 81 13.40 12.57 -0.66
CA ASP A 81 13.31 13.94 -0.17
C ASP A 81 14.53 14.31 0.69
N ARG A 82 15.34 15.24 0.18
CA ARG A 82 16.55 15.72 0.86
C ARG A 82 16.26 16.47 2.16
N VAL A 83 15.10 17.09 2.27
CA VAL A 83 14.70 17.87 3.44
C VAL A 83 14.33 16.94 4.60
N LEU A 84 13.73 15.78 4.29
CA LEU A 84 13.28 14.79 5.29
C LEU A 84 14.38 13.82 5.73
N LEU A 85 15.25 13.35 4.81
CA LEU A 85 16.26 12.30 5.10
C LEU A 85 17.70 12.80 5.20
N GLY A 86 17.96 14.06 4.87
CA GLY A 86 19.30 14.63 4.80
C GLY A 86 20.07 14.23 3.54
N ALA A 87 21.12 14.98 3.22
CA ALA A 87 21.83 14.86 1.94
C ALA A 87 22.64 13.55 1.77
N SER A 88 22.94 12.85 2.87
CA SER A 88 23.80 11.65 2.92
C SER A 88 23.05 10.32 2.89
N ASN A 89 21.77 10.28 3.26
CA ASN A 89 20.97 9.04 3.35
C ASN A 89 19.96 8.87 2.21
N LEU A 90 20.24 9.50 1.07
CA LEU A 90 19.37 9.43 -0.09
C LEU A 90 19.50 8.08 -0.78
N ASN A 91 18.38 7.62 -1.31
CA ASN A 91 18.33 6.37 -2.05
C ASN A 91 19.31 6.37 -3.25
N GLY A 92 20.09 5.30 -3.39
CA GLY A 92 20.99 5.11 -4.53
C GLY A 92 20.23 4.97 -5.86
N LYS A 93 20.93 5.14 -6.99
CA LYS A 93 20.31 5.01 -8.33
C LYS A 93 19.62 3.66 -8.53
N ILE A 94 20.22 2.57 -8.04
CA ILE A 94 19.69 1.20 -8.13
C ILE A 94 18.41 1.04 -7.31
N SER A 95 18.39 1.51 -6.06
CA SER A 95 17.22 1.41 -5.19
C SER A 95 16.04 2.24 -5.73
N ASN A 96 16.30 3.36 -6.40
CA ASN A 96 15.26 4.11 -7.11
C ASN A 96 14.68 3.37 -8.32
N VAL A 97 15.51 2.63 -9.07
CA VAL A 97 15.02 1.77 -10.16
C VAL A 97 14.15 0.65 -9.60
N LEU A 98 14.57 -0.02 -8.53
CA LEU A 98 13.78 -1.06 -7.88
C LEU A 98 12.46 -0.52 -7.32
N MET A 99 12.49 0.63 -6.66
CA MET A 99 11.27 1.24 -6.10
C MET A 99 10.34 1.78 -7.21
N SER A 100 10.88 2.26 -8.33
CA SER A 100 10.11 2.57 -9.54
C SER A 100 9.42 1.33 -10.11
N LEU A 101 10.12 0.19 -10.15
CA LEU A 101 9.54 -1.08 -10.58
C LEU A 101 8.40 -1.49 -9.65
N VAL A 102 8.57 -1.35 -8.33
CA VAL A 102 7.52 -1.62 -7.34
C VAL A 102 6.32 -0.71 -7.57
N VAL A 103 6.51 0.61 -7.76
CA VAL A 103 5.42 1.55 -8.08
C VAL A 103 4.67 1.10 -9.34
N ALA A 104 5.39 0.75 -10.41
CA ALA A 104 4.77 0.28 -11.65
C ALA A 104 3.94 -0.98 -11.44
N VAL A 105 4.49 -1.98 -10.75
CA VAL A 105 3.78 -3.22 -10.42
C VAL A 105 2.54 -2.94 -9.56
N THR A 106 2.64 -2.06 -8.56
CA THR A 106 1.48 -1.71 -7.71
C THR A 106 0.37 -1.00 -8.46
N ILE A 107 0.70 -0.15 -9.45
CA ILE A 107 -0.29 0.51 -10.32
C ILE A 107 -1.01 -0.53 -11.18
N VAL A 108 -0.27 -1.45 -11.79
CA VAL A 108 -0.82 -2.53 -12.62
C VAL A 108 -1.74 -3.43 -11.80
N LEU A 109 -1.25 -3.92 -10.66
CA LEU A 109 -2.02 -4.78 -9.76
C LEU A 109 -3.25 -4.04 -9.23
N GLY A 110 -3.08 -2.75 -8.92
CA GLY A 110 -4.13 -1.89 -8.44
C GLY A 110 -5.27 -1.73 -9.42
N LEU A 111 -4.94 -1.34 -10.65
CA LEU A 111 -5.89 -1.18 -11.74
C LEU A 111 -6.57 -2.51 -12.09
N THR A 112 -5.82 -3.61 -12.12
CA THR A 112 -6.36 -4.95 -12.40
C THR A 112 -7.37 -5.37 -11.34
N ASN A 113 -7.06 -5.17 -10.06
CA ASN A 113 -7.97 -5.49 -8.96
C ASN A 113 -9.22 -4.62 -8.98
N LEU A 114 -9.09 -3.33 -9.32
CA LEU A 114 -10.22 -2.42 -9.44
C LEU A 114 -11.15 -2.81 -10.60
N LEU A 115 -10.58 -3.14 -11.77
CA LEU A 115 -11.35 -3.59 -12.93
C LEU A 115 -12.06 -4.92 -12.67
N LYS A 116 -11.39 -5.88 -12.02
CA LYS A 116 -12.00 -7.16 -11.63
C LYS A 116 -13.12 -6.94 -10.60
N ALA A 117 -12.90 -6.07 -9.61
CA ALA A 117 -13.91 -5.74 -8.62
C ALA A 117 -15.13 -5.08 -9.27
N ALA A 118 -14.93 -4.11 -10.16
CA ALA A 118 -16.01 -3.49 -10.93
C ALA A 118 -16.75 -4.53 -11.79
N ALA A 119 -16.04 -5.34 -12.56
CA ALA A 119 -16.64 -6.39 -13.40
C ALA A 119 -17.46 -7.40 -12.58
N SER A 120 -17.00 -7.76 -11.37
CA SER A 120 -17.73 -8.67 -10.48
C SER A 120 -19.02 -8.09 -9.90
N VAL A 121 -19.14 -6.76 -9.82
CA VAL A 121 -20.36 -6.06 -9.38
C VAL A 121 -21.31 -5.81 -10.55
N PHE A 122 -20.78 -5.48 -11.73
CA PHE A 122 -21.56 -5.13 -12.92
C PHE A 122 -21.84 -6.33 -13.87
N GLY A 123 -21.32 -7.53 -13.58
CA GLY A 123 -21.52 -8.74 -14.39
C GLY A 123 -20.80 -8.72 -15.75
N GLY A 124 -19.80 -7.86 -15.93
CA GLY A 124 -19.09 -7.67 -17.21
C GLY A 124 -18.07 -8.78 -17.52
N PRO A 125 -17.70 -8.97 -18.80
CA PRO A 125 -16.69 -9.94 -19.20
C PRO A 125 -15.32 -9.59 -18.59
N LEU A 126 -14.66 -10.57 -18.01
CA LEU A 126 -13.34 -10.40 -17.41
C LEU A 126 -12.32 -10.11 -18.53
N PRO A 127 -11.50 -9.03 -18.40
CA PRO A 127 -10.46 -8.75 -19.37
C PRO A 127 -9.48 -9.92 -19.44
N GLY A 128 -9.17 -10.36 -20.66
CA GLY A 128 -8.33 -11.53 -20.92
C GLY A 128 -6.93 -11.41 -20.29
N GLU A 129 -6.41 -12.53 -19.79
CA GLU A 129 -5.12 -12.65 -19.10
C GLU A 129 -3.95 -12.09 -19.92
N ARG A 130 -3.99 -12.25 -21.26
CA ARG A 130 -3.00 -11.71 -22.19
C ARG A 130 -2.98 -10.18 -22.23
N THR A 131 -4.13 -9.52 -22.04
CA THR A 131 -4.24 -8.06 -22.02
C THR A 131 -3.74 -7.49 -20.70
N ILE A 132 -4.00 -8.18 -19.59
CA ILE A 132 -3.48 -7.84 -18.26
C ILE A 132 -1.95 -7.92 -18.26
N LEU A 133 -1.39 -9.01 -18.81
CA LEU A 133 0.06 -9.18 -18.94
C LEU A 133 0.68 -8.17 -19.91
N GLY A 134 0.05 -7.90 -21.06
CA GLY A 134 0.53 -6.90 -22.02
C GLY A 134 0.59 -5.48 -21.46
N ILE A 135 -0.47 -5.05 -20.77
CA ILE A 135 -0.54 -3.74 -20.10
C ILE A 135 0.51 -3.64 -18.98
N SER A 136 0.74 -4.74 -18.25
CA SER A 136 1.75 -4.77 -17.17
C SER A 136 3.18 -4.58 -17.66
N ALA A 137 3.54 -5.22 -18.78
CA ALA A 137 4.87 -5.09 -19.38
C ALA A 137 5.09 -3.70 -19.98
N VAL A 138 4.08 -3.14 -20.65
CA VAL A 138 4.16 -1.80 -21.25
C VAL A 138 4.20 -0.71 -20.18
N LEU A 139 3.42 -0.83 -19.10
CA LEU A 139 3.47 0.12 -17.98
C LEU A 139 4.79 0.07 -17.21
N ALA A 140 5.36 -1.12 -17.01
CA ALA A 140 6.68 -1.27 -16.39
C ALA A 140 7.76 -0.51 -17.17
N LEU A 141 7.72 -0.58 -18.51
CA LEU A 141 8.63 0.14 -19.39
C LEU A 141 8.32 1.64 -19.44
N ALA A 142 7.05 2.02 -19.53
CA ALA A 142 6.62 3.42 -19.61
C ALA A 142 6.90 4.21 -18.31
N LEU A 143 6.85 3.56 -17.15
CA LEU A 143 7.09 4.19 -15.85
C LEU A 143 8.55 4.25 -15.44
N ALA A 144 9.44 3.46 -16.05
CA ALA A 144 10.89 3.59 -15.85
C ALA A 144 11.42 4.98 -16.27
N TRP A 145 10.71 5.68 -17.16
CA TRP A 145 11.08 6.99 -17.70
C TRP A 145 10.73 8.18 -16.78
N PRO A 146 9.48 8.36 -16.30
CA PRO A 146 9.09 9.47 -15.44
C PRO A 146 9.71 9.42 -14.03
N THR A 147 10.00 8.24 -13.48
CA THR A 147 10.63 8.12 -12.16
C THR A 147 12.06 8.67 -12.14
N PHE A 148 12.80 8.51 -13.24
CA PHE A 148 14.10 9.14 -13.42
C PHE A 148 14.01 10.68 -13.40
N LYS A 149 12.93 11.25 -13.95
CA LYS A 149 12.69 12.70 -14.02
C LYS A 149 12.25 13.29 -12.67
N SER A 150 11.31 12.64 -11.98
CA SER A 150 10.75 13.10 -10.69
C SER A 150 11.78 13.09 -9.56
N VAL A 151 12.63 12.06 -9.51
CA VAL A 151 13.75 11.97 -8.56
C VAL A 151 14.78 13.08 -8.83
N ARG A 152 15.03 13.43 -10.10
CA ARG A 152 16.01 14.45 -10.47
C ARG A 152 15.57 15.86 -10.04
N LEU A 153 14.29 16.18 -10.14
CA LEU A 153 13.74 17.49 -9.77
C LEU A 153 13.79 17.74 -8.24
N ARG A 154 13.42 16.75 -7.41
CA ARG A 154 13.50 16.89 -5.94
C ARG A 154 14.93 16.84 -5.40
N ARG A 155 15.85 16.17 -6.09
CA ARG A 155 17.29 16.29 -5.80
C ARG A 155 17.83 17.69 -6.09
N ALA A 156 17.27 18.42 -7.06
CA ALA A 156 17.71 19.77 -7.47
C ALA A 156 17.09 20.89 -6.62
N GLY A 157 15.88 20.71 -6.09
CA GLY A 157 15.22 21.69 -5.22
C GLY A 157 16.00 22.04 -3.95
N GLY A 158 16.84 21.13 -3.44
CA GLY A 158 17.71 21.38 -2.29
C GLY A 158 18.97 22.23 -2.57
N MET A 159 19.30 22.53 -3.84
CA MET A 159 20.43 23.41 -4.17
C MET A 159 20.07 24.90 -4.11
N GLN A 160 18.81 25.27 -4.33
CA GLN A 160 18.36 26.66 -4.39
C GLN A 160 18.32 27.34 -3.01
N THR A 161 18.06 26.58 -1.94
CA THR A 161 18.04 27.12 -0.56
C THR A 161 19.43 27.40 0.01
N LYS A 162 20.49 26.79 -0.53
CA LYS A 162 21.87 27.03 -0.06
C LYS A 162 22.59 28.20 -0.73
N SER A 163 21.97 28.84 -1.73
CA SER A 163 22.57 30.00 -2.43
C SER A 163 22.01 31.35 -1.98
N SER A 164 21.10 31.37 -1.00
CA SER A 164 20.39 32.57 -0.52
C SER A 164 20.57 32.83 0.99
N LEU A 165 21.50 32.12 1.63
CA LEU A 165 21.99 32.38 2.99
C LEU A 165 23.52 32.44 2.95
#